data_AF-A0A286UUJ9-F1
#
_entry.id   AF-A0A286UUJ9-F1
#
_cell.length_a   1.000
_cell.length_b   1.000
_cell.length_c   1.000
_cell.angle_alpha   90.00
_cell.angle_beta   90.00
_cell.angle_gamma   90.00
#
_symmetry.space_group_name_H-M   'P 1'
#
loop_
_entity.id
_entity.type
_entity.pdbx_description
1 polymer ?
#
loop_
_entity_poly.entity_id
_entity_poly.type
_entity_poly.pdbx_seq_one_letter_code
_entity_poly.pdbx_strand_id
1 'polypeptide(L)'
;MSSDDSDIFSDDYTRYKQHFRNIYPDNHDRFWFEDGEACIIVDGSRYKLHASLLKRHSPFLRNKLHAIPSRAAHNHRRDDLILEVKKDAFELILSLLYPQTLGALPHFTETEWASVLEAASQLELTTAVNAAMKHLGRRGYTAGLLRTSMDTRNDALQYTIFKKLCTRSKGLTPEEGEILGVKKLVAVANARERCKGGADWDTIWADLRLQVLTDQDL
;
A
#
# COMPACT_ATOMS: atom_id res chain seq x y z
N MET A 1 -5.31 54.88 -24.77
CA MET A 1 -5.62 54.23 -23.49
C MET A 1 -6.71 53.21 -23.76
N SER A 2 -6.34 51.96 -23.99
CA SER A 2 -7.29 50.83 -24.05
C SER A 2 -6.46 49.56 -23.85
N SER A 3 -6.11 49.33 -22.60
CA SER A 3 -5.46 48.13 -22.08
C SER A 3 -6.15 47.91 -20.75
N ASP A 4 -6.92 46.83 -20.63
CA ASP A 4 -7.36 46.18 -19.36
C ASP A 4 -8.67 45.38 -19.49
N ASP A 5 -8.84 44.60 -20.57
CA ASP A 5 -9.91 43.58 -20.62
C ASP A 5 -9.37 42.14 -20.79
N SER A 6 -8.04 41.95 -20.88
CA SER A 6 -7.41 40.63 -21.04
C SER A 6 -7.17 39.87 -19.74
N ASP A 7 -7.10 40.57 -18.60
CA ASP A 7 -6.68 39.96 -17.33
C ASP A 7 -7.84 39.33 -16.55
N ILE A 8 -9.08 39.79 -16.76
CA ILE A 8 -10.27 39.26 -16.07
C ILE A 8 -10.64 37.85 -16.58
N PHE A 9 -10.40 37.55 -17.87
CA PHE A 9 -10.66 36.23 -18.45
C PHE A 9 -9.60 35.18 -18.10
N SER A 10 -8.37 35.60 -17.78
CA SER A 10 -7.27 34.69 -17.45
C SER A 10 -7.39 34.13 -16.03
N ASP A 11 -7.77 34.99 -15.07
CA ASP A 11 -7.89 34.60 -13.66
C ASP A 11 -9.10 33.69 -13.42
N ASP A 12 -10.25 33.98 -14.05
CA ASP A 12 -11.43 33.12 -13.96
C ASP A 12 -11.22 31.79 -14.69
N TYR A 13 -10.49 31.76 -15.82
CA TYR A 13 -10.13 30.52 -16.50
C TYR A 13 -9.17 29.66 -15.68
N THR A 14 -8.21 30.28 -14.98
CA THR A 14 -7.24 29.57 -14.13
C THR A 14 -7.91 29.02 -12.87
N ARG A 15 -8.81 29.81 -12.26
CA ARG A 15 -9.62 29.41 -11.11
C ARG A 15 -10.64 28.33 -11.49
N TYR A 16 -11.26 28.43 -12.66
CA TYR A 16 -12.11 27.38 -13.24
C TYR A 16 -11.31 26.10 -13.51
N LYS A 17 -10.11 26.18 -14.10
CA LYS A 17 -9.23 25.01 -14.30
C LYS A 17 -8.79 24.36 -12.99
N GLN A 18 -8.48 25.14 -11.96
CA GLN A 18 -8.15 24.61 -10.63
C GLN A 18 -9.37 23.99 -9.96
N HIS A 19 -10.55 24.59 -10.07
CA HIS A 19 -11.79 24.03 -9.53
C HIS A 19 -12.17 22.73 -10.26
N PHE A 20 -12.01 22.67 -11.59
CA PHE A 20 -12.21 21.45 -12.38
C PHE A 20 -11.11 20.41 -12.22
N ARG A 21 -9.85 20.78 -11.96
CA ARG A 21 -8.78 19.84 -11.56
C ARG A 21 -9.07 19.22 -10.19
N ASN A 22 -9.62 20.02 -9.27
CA ASN A 22 -10.07 19.54 -7.96
C ASN A 22 -11.29 18.62 -8.06
N ILE A 23 -12.10 18.73 -9.11
CA ILE A 23 -13.26 17.84 -9.37
C ILE A 23 -12.86 16.66 -10.27
N TYR A 24 -11.85 16.84 -11.12
CA TYR A 24 -11.41 15.87 -12.11
C TYR A 24 -9.89 15.86 -12.30
N PRO A 25 -9.19 14.86 -11.75
CA PRO A 25 -7.75 14.74 -11.86
C PRO A 25 -7.29 14.52 -13.31
N ASP A 26 -6.08 15.01 -13.62
CA ASP A 26 -5.43 14.78 -14.91
C ASP A 26 -5.06 13.29 -15.06
N ASN A 27 -5.04 12.84 -16.32
CA ASN A 27 -4.62 11.49 -16.66
C ASN A 27 -3.11 11.35 -16.41
N HIS A 28 -2.70 10.21 -15.86
CA HIS A 28 -1.31 9.91 -15.61
C HIS A 28 -0.57 9.56 -16.90
N ASP A 29 0.52 10.28 -17.22
CA ASP A 29 1.25 10.16 -18.49
C ASP A 29 1.68 8.72 -18.83
N ARG A 30 2.18 7.98 -17.84
CA ARG A 30 2.69 6.61 -18.02
C ARG A 30 1.64 5.51 -17.87
N PHE A 31 0.57 5.75 -17.11
CA PHE A 31 -0.32 4.69 -16.61
C PHE A 31 -1.75 4.95 -17.08
N TRP A 32 -1.85 5.30 -18.35
CA TRP A 32 -3.08 5.54 -19.08
C TRP A 32 -3.08 4.68 -20.35
N PHE A 33 -3.73 3.53 -20.27
CA PHE A 33 -3.79 2.57 -21.37
C PHE A 33 -5.08 2.75 -22.17
N GLU A 34 -4.97 2.86 -23.50
CA GLU A 34 -6.13 3.03 -24.38
C GLU A 34 -7.12 1.87 -24.27
N ASP A 35 -6.59 0.65 -24.15
CA ASP A 35 -7.29 -0.62 -24.00
C ASP A 35 -7.67 -0.97 -22.56
N GLY A 36 -7.32 -0.13 -21.57
CA GLY A 36 -7.68 -0.34 -20.17
C GLY A 36 -9.18 -0.18 -19.91
N GLU A 37 -9.73 -0.98 -19.00
CA GLU A 37 -11.16 -0.95 -18.64
C GLU A 37 -11.43 -0.39 -17.24
N ALA A 38 -10.41 -0.28 -16.39
CA ALA A 38 -10.53 0.22 -15.02
C ALA A 38 -9.96 1.64 -14.92
N CYS A 39 -10.83 2.62 -14.59
CA CYS A 39 -10.40 3.97 -14.23
C CYS A 39 -10.27 4.09 -12.71
N ILE A 40 -9.10 4.51 -12.23
CA ILE A 40 -8.77 4.63 -10.80
C ILE A 40 -8.27 6.03 -10.51
N ILE A 41 -8.69 6.61 -9.38
CA ILE A 41 -8.17 7.89 -8.87
C ILE A 41 -7.38 7.62 -7.60
N VAL A 42 -6.14 8.13 -7.57
CA VAL A 42 -5.26 8.10 -6.40
C VAL A 42 -4.64 9.47 -6.25
N ASP A 43 -4.89 10.13 -5.10
CA ASP A 43 -4.23 11.38 -4.69
C ASP A 43 -4.13 12.41 -5.84
N GLY A 44 -5.30 12.75 -6.40
CA GLY A 44 -5.42 13.75 -7.46
C GLY A 44 -4.85 13.34 -8.83
N SER A 45 -4.53 12.05 -9.04
CA SER A 45 -4.07 11.51 -10.33
C SER A 45 -5.00 10.40 -10.84
N ARG A 46 -5.27 10.38 -12.14
CA ARG A 46 -6.19 9.43 -12.77
C ARG A 46 -5.44 8.40 -13.62
N TYR A 47 -5.77 7.13 -13.42
CA TYR A 47 -5.14 5.99 -14.06
C TYR A 47 -6.17 5.22 -14.88
N LYS A 48 -5.77 4.69 -16.04
CA LYS A 48 -6.60 3.80 -16.84
C LYS A 48 -5.83 2.51 -17.09
N LEU A 49 -6.29 1.41 -16.50
CA LEU A 49 -5.55 0.16 -16.30
C LEU A 49 -6.37 -1.06 -16.75
N HIS A 50 -5.70 -2.18 -17.02
CA HIS A 50 -6.35 -3.44 -17.36
C HIS A 50 -7.03 -4.06 -16.15
N ALA A 51 -8.36 -4.15 -16.19
CA ALA A 51 -9.15 -4.64 -15.05
C ALA A 51 -8.81 -6.10 -14.72
N SER A 52 -8.52 -6.90 -15.75
CA SER A 52 -8.16 -8.32 -15.61
C SER A 52 -6.90 -8.53 -14.77
N LEU A 53 -5.88 -7.67 -14.95
CA LEU A 53 -4.62 -7.74 -14.20
C LEU A 53 -4.84 -7.36 -12.73
N LEU A 54 -5.54 -6.25 -12.47
CA LEU A 54 -5.86 -5.81 -11.12
C LEU A 54 -6.68 -6.85 -10.36
N LYS A 55 -7.76 -7.34 -11.00
CA LYS A 55 -8.62 -8.40 -10.47
C LYS A 55 -7.80 -9.64 -10.13
N ARG A 56 -6.90 -10.08 -11.02
CA ARG A 56 -6.09 -11.28 -10.80
C ARG A 56 -5.27 -11.19 -9.52
N HIS A 57 -4.62 -10.05 -9.29
CA HIS A 57 -3.62 -9.91 -8.22
C HIS A 57 -4.14 -9.31 -6.91
N SER A 58 -5.35 -8.75 -6.89
CA SER A 58 -5.96 -8.15 -5.68
C SER A 58 -7.43 -8.57 -5.51
N PRO A 59 -7.76 -9.37 -4.48
CA PRO A 59 -9.14 -9.66 -4.11
C PRO A 59 -9.94 -8.40 -3.76
N PHE A 60 -9.33 -7.45 -3.03
CA PHE A 60 -9.90 -6.13 -2.75
C PHE A 60 -10.35 -5.40 -4.03
N LEU A 61 -9.44 -5.19 -4.99
CA LEU A 61 -9.75 -4.52 -6.26
C LEU A 61 -10.72 -5.34 -7.09
N ARG A 62 -10.66 -6.67 -7.01
CA ARG A 62 -11.64 -7.54 -7.67
C ARG A 62 -13.05 -7.21 -7.19
N ASN A 63 -13.27 -7.22 -5.89
CA ASN A 63 -14.57 -6.94 -5.29
C ASN A 63 -15.05 -5.52 -5.61
N LYS A 64 -14.16 -4.52 -5.48
CA LYS A 64 -14.47 -3.11 -5.80
C LYS A 64 -14.84 -2.92 -7.27
N LEU A 65 -14.07 -3.48 -8.20
CA LEU A 65 -14.32 -3.36 -9.64
C LEU A 65 -15.51 -4.20 -10.12
N HIS A 66 -15.95 -5.23 -9.38
CA HIS A 66 -17.19 -5.94 -9.67
C HIS A 66 -18.43 -5.17 -9.23
N ALA A 67 -18.33 -4.36 -8.17
CA ALA A 67 -19.42 -3.54 -7.67
C ALA A 67 -19.73 -2.32 -8.57
N ILE A 68 -18.82 -1.97 -9.48
CA ILE A 68 -19.01 -0.89 -10.45
C ILE A 68 -19.83 -1.44 -11.63
N PRO A 69 -21.03 -0.93 -11.92
CA PRO A 69 -21.86 -1.42 -13.01
C PRO A 69 -21.13 -1.35 -14.35
N SER A 70 -21.11 -2.45 -15.10
CA SER A 70 -20.43 -2.59 -16.41
C SER A 70 -21.02 -1.72 -17.55
N ARG A 71 -21.82 -0.69 -17.25
CA ARG A 71 -22.46 0.19 -18.24
C ARG A 71 -21.58 1.35 -18.74
N ALA A 72 -20.34 1.45 -18.29
CA ALA A 72 -19.41 2.48 -18.73
C ALA A 72 -18.67 2.09 -20.02
N ALA A 73 -19.43 1.85 -21.11
CA ALA A 73 -18.82 1.78 -22.43
C ALA A 73 -18.35 3.16 -22.92
N HIS A 74 -18.70 4.27 -22.27
CA HIS A 74 -18.44 5.62 -22.77
C HIS A 74 -18.09 6.58 -21.64
N ASN A 75 -16.81 6.91 -21.46
CA ASN A 75 -16.27 8.18 -20.93
C ASN A 75 -16.86 8.84 -19.66
N HIS A 76 -17.75 8.18 -18.91
CA HIS A 76 -18.42 8.78 -17.78
C HIS A 76 -17.55 8.62 -16.53
N ARG A 77 -16.86 9.71 -16.18
CA ARG A 77 -15.97 9.88 -15.01
C ARG A 77 -16.65 9.64 -13.64
N ARG A 78 -17.92 9.20 -13.61
CA ARG A 78 -18.70 8.96 -12.39
C ARG A 78 -18.45 7.59 -11.77
N ASP A 79 -17.83 6.67 -12.52
CA ASP A 79 -17.60 5.29 -12.11
C ASP A 79 -16.13 4.99 -11.78
N ASP A 80 -15.30 6.04 -11.61
CA ASP A 80 -13.89 5.88 -11.27
C ASP A 80 -13.73 5.38 -9.83
N LEU A 81 -12.90 4.35 -9.64
CA LEU A 81 -12.59 3.81 -8.31
C LEU A 81 -11.58 4.73 -7.60
N ILE A 82 -11.97 5.33 -6.49
CA ILE A 82 -11.07 6.12 -5.65
C ILE A 82 -10.37 5.21 -4.64
N LEU A 83 -9.03 5.30 -4.56
CA LEU A 83 -8.23 4.59 -3.58
C LEU A 83 -7.53 5.57 -2.64
N GLU A 84 -7.62 5.30 -1.34
CA GLU A 84 -6.98 6.06 -0.28
C GLU A 84 -5.55 5.55 -0.02
N VAL A 85 -4.71 5.62 -1.05
CA VAL A 85 -3.27 5.32 -0.98
C VAL A 85 -2.48 6.51 -1.49
N LYS A 86 -1.21 6.64 -1.11
CA LYS A 86 -0.34 7.69 -1.65
C LYS A 86 -0.05 7.44 -3.12
N LYS A 87 -0.01 8.51 -3.92
CA LYS A 87 0.33 8.46 -5.36
C LYS A 87 1.62 7.68 -5.61
N ASP A 88 2.72 8.09 -4.99
CA ASP A 88 4.04 7.51 -5.23
C ASP A 88 4.06 6.01 -4.92
N ALA A 89 3.43 5.59 -3.82
CA ALA A 89 3.34 4.18 -3.46
C ALA A 89 2.52 3.36 -4.47
N PHE A 90 1.44 3.94 -5.01
CA PHE A 90 0.65 3.32 -6.05
C PHE A 90 1.43 3.18 -7.36
N GLU A 91 2.19 4.19 -7.76
CA GLU A 91 3.02 4.15 -8.97
C GLU A 91 4.17 3.12 -8.88
N LEU A 92 4.73 2.91 -7.69
CA LEU A 92 5.69 1.83 -7.44
C LEU A 92 5.04 0.45 -7.66
N ILE A 93 3.81 0.26 -7.15
CA ILE A 93 3.03 -0.95 -7.40
C ILE A 93 2.75 -1.13 -8.90
N LEU A 94 2.33 -0.07 -9.59
CA LEU A 94 2.08 -0.13 -11.03
C LEU A 94 3.36 -0.44 -11.81
N SER A 95 4.52 0.02 -11.35
CA SER A 95 5.81 -0.33 -11.97
C SER A 95 6.18 -1.81 -11.81
N LEU A 96 5.63 -2.51 -10.80
CA LEU A 96 5.75 -3.97 -10.68
C LEU A 96 4.78 -4.72 -11.59
N LEU A 97 3.55 -4.21 -11.74
CA LEU A 97 2.51 -4.83 -12.57
C LEU A 97 2.74 -4.58 -14.07
N TYR A 98 3.29 -3.41 -14.40
CA TYR A 98 3.59 -2.94 -15.75
C TYR A 98 5.07 -2.57 -15.84
N PRO A 99 5.97 -3.57 -15.85
CA PRO A 99 7.40 -3.32 -15.96
C PRO A 99 7.72 -2.72 -17.33
N GLN A 100 8.62 -1.73 -17.37
CA GLN A 100 9.07 -1.13 -18.62
C GLN A 100 9.78 -2.13 -19.53
N THR A 101 10.51 -3.07 -18.92
CA THR A 101 11.20 -4.16 -19.61
C THR A 101 10.67 -5.48 -19.08
N LEU A 102 10.08 -6.30 -19.95
CA LEU A 102 9.55 -7.61 -19.57
C LEU A 102 10.65 -8.46 -18.91
N GLY A 103 10.32 -9.04 -17.75
CA GLY A 103 11.24 -9.86 -16.96
C GLY A 103 12.21 -9.08 -16.06
N ALA A 104 12.30 -7.75 -16.17
CA ALA A 104 13.10 -6.93 -15.27
C ALA A 104 12.26 -6.46 -14.09
N LEU A 105 12.78 -6.64 -12.87
CA LEU A 105 12.22 -5.98 -11.69
C LEU A 105 12.72 -4.52 -11.63
N PRO A 106 11.86 -3.58 -11.24
CA PRO A 106 12.28 -2.22 -10.94
C PRO A 106 13.36 -2.20 -9.84
N HIS A 107 14.29 -1.25 -9.96
CA HIS A 107 15.31 -1.02 -8.93
C HIS A 107 14.77 -0.06 -7.87
N PHE A 108 14.14 -0.60 -6.84
CA PHE A 108 13.65 0.18 -5.71
C PHE A 108 14.66 0.23 -4.55
N THR A 109 14.71 1.38 -3.88
CA THR A 109 15.31 1.62 -2.58
C THR A 109 14.56 0.86 -1.47
N GLU A 110 15.14 0.79 -0.27
CA GLU A 110 14.47 0.14 0.87
C GLU A 110 13.20 0.88 1.30
N THR A 111 13.23 2.21 1.27
CA THR A 111 12.08 3.05 1.59
C THR A 111 10.94 2.84 0.60
N GLU A 112 11.26 2.75 -0.70
CA GLU A 112 10.27 2.44 -1.73
C GLU A 112 9.70 1.03 -1.56
N TRP A 113 10.53 0.03 -1.23
CA TRP A 113 10.01 -1.32 -0.92
C TRP A 113 9.10 -1.33 0.31
N ALA A 114 9.39 -0.52 1.33
CA ALA A 114 8.51 -0.38 2.50
C ALA A 114 7.17 0.27 2.09
N SER A 115 7.20 1.32 1.27
CA SER A 115 5.98 1.95 0.73
C SER A 115 5.17 0.99 -0.14
N VAL A 116 5.83 0.17 -0.97
CA VAL A 116 5.17 -0.91 -1.72
C VAL A 116 4.51 -1.90 -0.78
N LEU A 117 5.20 -2.35 0.28
CA LEU A 117 4.64 -3.31 1.22
C LEU A 117 3.38 -2.79 1.91
N GLU A 118 3.39 -1.53 2.35
CA GLU A 118 2.27 -0.88 3.00
C GLU A 118 1.07 -0.77 2.06
N ALA A 119 1.25 -0.12 0.90
CA ALA A 119 0.17 0.08 -0.06
C ALA A 119 -0.32 -1.25 -0.66
N ALA A 120 0.58 -2.21 -0.92
CA ALA A 120 0.19 -3.52 -1.44
C ALA A 120 -0.59 -4.34 -0.41
N SER A 121 -0.29 -4.19 0.89
CA SER A 121 -1.06 -4.83 1.94
C SER A 121 -2.46 -4.22 2.07
N GLN A 122 -2.58 -2.90 2.01
CA GLN A 122 -3.87 -2.20 2.03
C GLN A 122 -4.76 -2.58 0.83
N LEU A 123 -4.15 -2.76 -0.35
CA LEU A 123 -4.83 -3.16 -1.57
C LEU A 123 -4.92 -4.68 -1.74
N GLU A 124 -4.51 -5.49 -0.76
CA GLU A 124 -4.51 -6.96 -0.81
C GLU A 124 -3.78 -7.55 -2.04
N LEU A 125 -2.70 -6.90 -2.49
CA LEU A 125 -1.86 -7.34 -3.59
C LEU A 125 -0.81 -8.36 -3.13
N THR A 126 -1.24 -9.60 -2.84
CA THR A 126 -0.38 -10.64 -2.24
C THR A 126 0.94 -10.86 -2.97
N THR A 127 0.94 -10.78 -4.30
CA THR A 127 2.17 -10.93 -5.10
C THR A 127 3.17 -9.79 -4.88
N ALA A 128 2.71 -8.54 -4.81
CA ALA A 128 3.56 -7.39 -4.51
C ALA A 128 4.03 -7.40 -3.05
N VAL A 129 3.17 -7.81 -2.10
CA VAL A 129 3.57 -8.03 -0.70
C VAL A 129 4.70 -9.06 -0.62
N ASN A 130 4.55 -10.21 -1.28
CA ASN A 130 5.59 -11.25 -1.28
C ASN A 130 6.90 -10.77 -1.91
N ALA A 131 6.84 -9.99 -3.00
CA ALA A 131 8.02 -9.38 -3.60
C ALA A 131 8.71 -8.43 -2.62
N ALA A 132 7.96 -7.51 -2.01
CA ALA A 132 8.49 -6.56 -1.03
C ALA A 132 9.08 -7.27 0.19
N MET A 133 8.39 -8.27 0.75
CA MET A 133 8.89 -9.09 1.85
C MET A 133 10.16 -9.85 1.48
N LYS A 134 10.28 -10.38 0.26
CA LYS A 134 11.50 -11.06 -0.21
C LYS A 134 12.67 -10.09 -0.31
N HIS A 135 12.44 -8.87 -0.81
CA HIS A 135 13.48 -7.84 -0.94
C HIS A 135 13.91 -7.26 0.41
N LEU A 136 12.96 -6.82 1.23
CA LEU A 136 13.21 -6.31 2.58
C LEU A 136 13.78 -7.41 3.47
N GLY A 137 13.25 -8.62 3.35
CA GLY A 137 13.69 -9.76 4.13
C GLY A 137 15.13 -10.20 3.88
N ARG A 138 15.66 -9.94 2.67
CA ARG A 138 17.09 -10.12 2.33
C ARG A 138 17.99 -9.04 2.93
N ARG A 139 17.46 -7.84 3.19
CA ARG A 139 18.25 -6.69 3.69
C ARG A 139 18.14 -6.47 5.19
N GLY A 140 17.11 -6.99 5.86
CA GLY A 140 17.02 -7.00 7.31
C GLY A 140 15.62 -6.74 7.85
N TYR A 141 15.49 -6.76 9.17
CA TYR A 141 14.30 -6.29 9.88
C TYR A 141 14.44 -4.79 10.16
N THR A 142 13.35 -4.03 10.08
CA THR A 142 13.29 -2.59 10.44
C THR A 142 12.06 -2.31 11.30
N ALA A 143 12.09 -1.23 12.10
CA ALA A 143 10.93 -0.79 12.88
C ALA A 143 9.75 -0.38 11.98
N GLY A 144 10.02 0.19 10.81
CA GLY A 144 8.99 0.47 9.79
C GLY A 144 8.21 -0.78 9.38
N LEU A 145 8.88 -1.92 9.18
CA LEU A 145 8.21 -3.20 8.88
C LEU A 145 7.31 -3.67 10.01
N LEU A 146 7.70 -3.43 11.27
CA LEU A 146 6.85 -3.72 12.42
C LEU A 146 5.59 -2.88 12.39
N ARG A 147 5.71 -1.57 12.19
CA ARG A 147 4.56 -0.66 12.06
C ARG A 147 3.61 -1.12 10.96
N THR A 148 4.14 -1.36 9.75
CA THR A 148 3.33 -1.87 8.63
C THR A 148 2.64 -3.21 8.96
N SER A 149 3.29 -4.13 9.68
CA SER A 149 2.66 -5.39 10.09
C SER A 149 1.54 -5.21 11.10
N MET A 150 1.60 -4.17 11.95
CA MET A 150 0.56 -3.84 12.93
C MET A 150 -0.64 -3.16 12.28
N ASP A 151 -0.40 -2.33 11.25
CA ASP A 151 -1.44 -1.55 10.58
C ASP A 151 -2.19 -2.37 9.52
N THR A 152 -1.63 -3.52 9.11
CA THR A 152 -2.20 -4.38 8.06
C THR A 152 -2.77 -5.66 8.65
N ARG A 153 -3.82 -6.22 8.03
CA ARG A 153 -4.38 -7.54 8.39
C ARG A 153 -3.72 -8.69 7.62
N ASN A 154 -2.41 -8.58 7.41
CA ASN A 154 -1.64 -9.57 6.65
C ASN A 154 -0.98 -10.57 7.59
N ASP A 155 -1.67 -11.68 7.85
CA ASP A 155 -1.21 -12.76 8.73
C ASP A 155 0.20 -13.27 8.39
N ALA A 156 0.54 -13.37 7.10
CA ALA A 156 1.84 -13.87 6.65
C ALA A 156 2.96 -12.86 6.93
N LEU A 157 2.70 -11.58 6.73
CA LEU A 157 3.63 -10.50 7.09
C LEU A 157 3.83 -10.46 8.60
N GLN A 158 2.73 -10.46 9.36
CA GLN A 158 2.75 -10.46 10.83
C GLN A 158 3.56 -11.64 11.37
N TYR A 159 3.27 -12.87 10.93
CA TYR A 159 4.02 -14.06 11.30
C TYR A 159 5.53 -13.87 11.04
N THR A 160 5.90 -13.40 9.85
CA THR A 160 7.30 -13.24 9.45
C THR A 160 8.01 -12.19 10.30
N ILE A 161 7.37 -11.04 10.53
CA ILE A 161 7.95 -9.92 11.25
C ILE A 161 8.09 -10.25 12.74
N PHE A 162 7.06 -10.80 13.37
CA PHE A 162 7.14 -11.20 14.78
C PHE A 162 8.12 -12.36 14.98
N LYS A 163 8.24 -13.30 14.03
CA LYS A 163 9.26 -14.37 14.10
C LYS A 163 10.66 -13.79 14.13
N LYS A 164 10.96 -12.85 13.23
CA LYS A 164 12.26 -12.16 13.20
C LYS A 164 12.47 -11.34 14.47
N LEU A 165 11.46 -10.60 14.90
CA LEU A 165 11.51 -9.79 16.10
C LEU A 165 11.74 -10.64 17.35
N CYS A 166 11.23 -11.88 17.40
CA CYS A 166 11.37 -12.75 18.56
C CYS A 166 12.67 -13.57 18.56
N THR A 167 13.17 -13.95 17.38
CA THR A 167 14.36 -14.82 17.26
C THR A 167 15.68 -14.06 17.08
N ARG A 168 15.64 -12.75 16.79
CA ARG A 168 16.87 -11.94 16.66
C ARG A 168 17.63 -11.79 17.98
N SER A 169 18.96 -11.82 17.91
CA SER A 169 19.87 -11.68 19.06
C SER A 169 19.75 -10.32 19.77
N LYS A 170 19.71 -9.23 18.99
CA LYS A 170 19.58 -7.86 19.52
C LYS A 170 18.25 -7.70 20.28
N GLY A 171 18.25 -6.94 21.37
CA GLY A 171 17.05 -6.60 22.15
C GLY A 171 16.08 -5.66 21.44
N LEU A 172 14.89 -5.49 22.00
CA LEU A 172 13.87 -4.56 21.51
C LEU A 172 14.37 -3.12 21.61
N THR A 173 14.07 -2.29 20.62
CA THR A 173 14.48 -0.88 20.58
C THR A 173 13.39 0.03 21.17
N PRO A 174 13.73 1.27 21.58
CA PRO A 174 12.72 2.24 22.02
C PRO A 174 11.64 2.51 20.95
N GLU A 175 12.04 2.65 19.68
CA GLU A 175 11.13 2.86 18.55
C GLU A 175 10.14 1.70 18.38
N GLU A 176 10.60 0.45 18.54
CA GLU A 176 9.71 -0.72 18.55
C GLU A 176 8.77 -0.72 19.75
N GLY A 177 9.25 -0.26 20.91
CA GLY A 177 8.43 -0.07 22.11
C GLY A 177 7.31 0.94 21.92
N GLU A 178 7.58 2.04 21.22
CA GLU A 178 6.57 3.03 20.85
C GLU A 178 5.53 2.47 19.87
N ILE A 179 5.96 1.69 18.87
CA ILE A 179 5.04 1.04 17.91
C ILE A 179 4.13 0.03 18.59
N LEU A 180 4.67 -0.79 19.49
CA LEU A 180 3.92 -1.86 20.15
C LEU A 180 3.03 -1.33 21.29
N GLY A 181 3.47 -0.30 21.98
CA GLY A 181 2.92 0.07 23.28
C GLY A 181 3.26 -0.94 24.37
N VAL A 182 3.08 -0.54 25.63
CA VAL A 182 3.58 -1.30 26.80
C VAL A 182 3.03 -2.74 26.86
N LYS A 183 1.73 -2.94 26.64
CA LYS A 183 1.10 -4.26 26.72
C LYS A 183 1.68 -5.24 25.68
N LYS A 184 1.71 -4.85 24.42
CA LYS A 184 2.20 -5.71 23.33
C LYS A 184 3.72 -5.89 23.44
N LEU A 185 4.44 -4.88 23.93
CA LEU A 185 5.88 -4.98 24.20
C LEU A 185 6.20 -6.08 25.21
N VAL A 186 5.43 -6.16 26.31
CA VAL A 186 5.59 -7.23 27.31
C VAL A 186 5.29 -8.61 26.71
N ALA A 187 4.24 -8.73 25.90
CA ALA A 187 3.90 -9.97 25.21
C ALA A 187 5.05 -10.43 24.28
N VAL A 188 5.63 -9.50 23.51
CA VAL A 188 6.80 -9.77 22.65
C VAL A 188 8.03 -10.14 23.46
N ALA A 189 8.30 -9.47 24.59
CA ALA A 189 9.41 -9.80 25.46
C ALA A 189 9.29 -11.22 26.04
N ASN A 190 8.08 -11.61 26.48
CA ASN A 190 7.82 -12.96 26.96
C ASN A 190 7.98 -14.01 25.85
N ALA A 191 7.47 -13.73 24.64
CA ALA A 191 7.65 -14.59 23.47
C ALA A 191 9.15 -14.76 23.12
N ARG A 192 9.95 -13.70 23.23
CA ARG A 192 11.42 -13.74 23.04
C ARG A 192 12.10 -14.69 24.02
N GLU A 193 11.75 -14.63 25.30
CA GLU A 193 12.34 -15.54 26.29
C GLU A 193 11.94 -17.01 26.04
N ARG A 194 10.71 -17.26 25.60
CA ARG A 194 10.28 -18.61 25.16
C ARG A 194 11.07 -19.11 23.96
N CYS A 195 11.32 -18.26 22.95
CA CYS A 195 12.16 -18.61 21.81
C CYS A 195 13.58 -18.99 22.25
N LYS A 196 14.19 -18.23 23.17
CA LYS A 196 15.52 -18.55 23.72
C LYS A 196 15.53 -19.84 24.53
N GLY A 197 14.43 -20.15 25.20
CA GLY A 197 14.21 -21.41 25.91
C GLY A 197 13.98 -22.62 24.99
N GLY A 198 14.00 -22.44 23.67
CA GLY A 198 13.87 -23.53 22.69
C GLY A 198 12.44 -23.97 22.40
N ALA A 199 11.43 -23.21 22.83
CA ALA A 199 10.04 -23.52 22.49
C ALA A 199 9.78 -23.32 20.98
N ASP A 200 8.88 -24.15 20.44
CA ASP A 200 8.49 -24.09 19.03
C ASP A 200 7.82 -22.75 18.67
N TRP A 201 8.19 -22.20 17.51
CA TRP A 201 7.71 -20.88 17.09
C TRP A 201 6.22 -20.87 16.77
N ASP A 202 5.66 -21.93 16.19
CA ASP A 202 4.24 -21.92 15.82
C ASP A 202 3.34 -21.93 17.06
N THR A 203 3.78 -22.61 18.12
CA THR A 203 3.15 -22.55 19.45
C THR A 203 3.26 -21.16 20.06
N ILE A 204 4.45 -20.55 20.04
CA ILE A 204 4.65 -19.18 20.55
C ILE A 204 3.79 -18.18 19.77
N TRP A 205 3.72 -18.33 18.45
CA TRP A 205 2.97 -17.43 17.59
C TRP A 205 1.47 -17.49 17.83
N ALA A 206 0.90 -18.69 18.03
CA ALA A 206 -0.51 -18.84 18.37
C ALA A 206 -0.89 -18.01 19.60
N ASP A 207 -0.08 -18.07 20.66
CA ASP A 207 -0.30 -17.30 21.90
C ASP A 207 -0.04 -15.80 21.71
N LEU A 208 1.03 -15.45 21.00
CA LEU A 208 1.44 -14.05 20.80
C LEU A 208 0.43 -13.31 19.93
N ARG A 209 -0.06 -13.95 18.86
CA ARG A 209 -1.09 -13.40 17.96
C ARG A 209 -2.32 -12.95 18.74
N LEU A 210 -2.77 -13.77 19.69
CA LEU A 210 -3.91 -13.47 20.57
C LEU A 210 -3.66 -12.37 21.60
N GLN A 211 -2.44 -11.86 21.71
CA GLN A 211 -2.11 -10.75 22.62
C GLN A 211 -1.78 -9.46 21.86
N VAL A 212 -1.26 -9.57 20.64
CA VAL A 212 -0.81 -8.40 19.88
C VAL A 212 -1.79 -7.98 18.79
N LEU A 213 -2.67 -8.88 18.32
CA LEU A 213 -3.57 -8.65 17.17
C LEU A 213 -5.07 -8.68 17.49
N THR A 214 -5.45 -9.04 18.71
CA THR A 214 -6.85 -9.13 19.18
C THR A 214 -7.35 -7.85 19.83
N ASP A 215 -6.45 -6.98 20.33
CA ASP A 215 -6.78 -5.64 20.79
C ASP A 215 -6.56 -4.64 19.63
N GLN A 216 -7.55 -4.55 18.74
CA GLN A 216 -7.94 -3.27 18.16
C GLN A 216 -9.21 -2.86 18.90
N ASP A 217 -9.08 -1.87 19.79
CA ASP A 217 -10.16 -1.36 20.61
C ASP A 217 -11.43 -1.02 19.79
N LEU A 218 -12.56 -1.26 20.45
CA LEU A 218 -13.90 -0.75 20.16
C LEU A 218 -13.92 0.74 19.83
#